data_AF-A0AA37WC12-F1
#
_entry.id   AF-A0AA37WC12-F1
#
_cell.length_a   1.000
_cell.length_b   1.000
_cell.length_c   1.000
_cell.angle_alpha   90.00
_cell.angle_beta   90.00
_cell.angle_gamma   90.00
#
_symmetry.space_group_name_H-M   'P 1'
#
loop_
_entity.id
_entity.type
_entity.pdbx_description
1 polymer ?
#
loop_
_entity_poly.entity_id
_entity_poly.type
_entity_poly.pdbx_seq_one_letter_code
_entity_poly.pdbx_strand_id
1 'polypeptide(L)' 'MNELLYTMLIIFGVFGISFLLINIRHIVTGNEFRGTCATNNPMLKSEIGECTVCGRSPDEECKMPEVKPA' A
#
# COMPACT_ATOMS: atom_id res chain seq x y z
N MET A 1 -23.27 10.30 28.50
CA MET A 1 -22.12 9.39 28.67
C MET A 1 -22.09 8.33 27.58
N ASN A 2 -23.19 7.58 27.37
CA ASN A 2 -23.24 6.46 26.42
C ASN A 2 -22.86 6.85 24.98
N GLU A 3 -23.30 8.01 24.48
CA GLU A 3 -22.92 8.52 23.14
C GLU A 3 -21.40 8.59 22.92
N LEU A 4 -20.65 9.04 23.93
CA LEU A 4 -19.20 9.11 23.88
C LEU A 4 -18.59 7.69 23.82
N LEU A 5 -19.11 6.76 24.63
CA LEU A 5 -18.66 5.37 24.66
C LEU A 5 -18.92 4.65 23.32
N TYR A 6 -20.10 4.82 22.73
CA TYR A 6 -20.43 4.29 21.40
C TYR A 6 -19.53 4.88 20.32
N THR A 7 -19.30 6.19 20.35
CA THR A 7 -18.40 6.87 19.40
C THR A 7 -16.97 6.33 19.50
N MET A 8 -16.43 6.15 20.71
CA MET A 8 -15.10 5.57 20.90
C MET A 8 -15.01 4.11 20.42
N LEU A 9 -16.04 3.29 20.70
CA LEU A 9 -16.08 1.90 20.20
C LEU A 9 -16.06 1.83 18.67
N ILE A 10 -16.81 2.70 17.99
CA ILE A 10 -16.83 2.77 16.53
C ILE A 10 -15.44 3.19 16.00
N ILE A 11 -14.82 4.22 16.59
CA ILE A 11 -13.48 4.69 16.20
C ILE A 11 -12.47 3.53 16.32
N PHE A 12 -12.33 2.91 17.51
CA PHE A 12 -11.37 1.83 17.70
C PHE A 12 -11.67 0.60 16.84
N GLY A 13 -12.94 0.27 16.59
CA GLY A 13 -13.34 -0.79 15.68
C GLY A 13 -12.88 -0.53 14.24
N VAL A 14 -13.12 0.68 13.72
CA VAL A 14 -12.69 1.07 12.35
C VAL A 14 -11.17 1.12 12.23
N PHE A 15 -10.46 1.65 13.23
CA PHE A 15 -8.99 1.61 13.24
C PHE A 15 -8.45 0.17 13.25
N GLY A 16 -8.99 -0.71 14.10
CA GLY A 16 -8.60 -2.12 14.16
C GLY A 16 -8.82 -2.86 12.83
N ILE A 17 -9.99 -2.67 12.22
CA ILE A 17 -10.30 -3.21 10.88
C ILE A 17 -9.32 -2.67 9.83
N SER A 18 -8.94 -1.39 9.91
CA SER A 18 -8.00 -0.79 8.95
C SER A 18 -6.62 -1.44 9.00
N PHE A 19 -6.09 -1.73 10.19
CA PHE A 19 -4.81 -2.46 10.33
C PHE A 19 -4.87 -3.89 9.79
N LEU A 20 -6.00 -4.59 10.00
CA LEU A 20 -6.22 -5.92 9.43
C LEU A 20 -6.27 -5.87 7.89
N LEU A 21 -6.97 -4.89 7.32
CA LEU A 21 -7.12 -4.74 5.87
C LEU A 21 -5.80 -4.36 5.18
N ILE A 22 -4.98 -3.50 5.78
CA ILE A 22 -3.64 -3.17 5.26
C ILE A 22 -2.76 -4.43 5.16
N ASN A 23 -2.93 -5.38 6.08
CA ASN A 23 -2.16 -6.63 6.14
C ASN A 23 -2.91 -7.84 5.54
N ILE A 24 -4.04 -7.63 4.84
CA ILE A 24 -4.95 -8.73 4.44
C ILE A 24 -4.25 -9.82 3.61
N ARG A 25 -3.29 -9.45 2.75
CA ARG A 25 -2.53 -10.41 1.95
C ARG A 25 -1.65 -11.32 2.81
N HIS A 26 -1.07 -10.81 3.89
CA HIS A 26 -0.32 -11.62 4.84
C HIS A 26 -1.25 -12.54 5.64
N ILE A 27 -2.37 -12.01 6.13
CA ILE A 27 -3.38 -12.79 6.90
C ILE A 27 -3.97 -13.94 6.08
N VAL A 28 -4.32 -13.69 4.80
CA VAL A 28 -5.02 -14.67 3.95
C VAL A 28 -4.06 -15.62 3.22
N THR A 29 -2.86 -15.16 2.87
CA THR A 29 -1.95 -15.94 1.99
C THR A 29 -0.59 -16.28 2.63
N GLY A 30 -0.30 -15.79 3.83
CA GLY A 30 1.01 -15.90 4.49
C GLY A 30 2.12 -15.03 3.87
N ASN A 31 1.96 -14.55 2.64
CA ASN A 31 3.00 -13.80 1.92
C ASN A 31 3.17 -12.36 2.46
N GLU A 32 4.41 -11.89 2.47
CA GLU A 32 4.75 -10.51 2.85
C GLU A 32 4.13 -9.48 1.90
N PHE A 33 3.90 -8.26 2.41
CA PHE A 33 3.44 -7.12 1.62
C PHE A 33 4.43 -6.81 0.49
N ARG A 34 3.93 -6.63 -0.74
CA ARG A 34 4.76 -6.53 -1.96
C ARG A 34 5.34 -5.12 -2.21
N GLY A 35 5.29 -4.25 -1.21
CA GLY A 35 5.38 -2.80 -1.41
C GLY A 35 4.11 -2.25 -2.07
N THR A 36 3.95 -0.93 -2.05
CA THR A 36 2.98 -0.30 -2.96
C THR A 36 3.57 -0.22 -4.38
N CYS A 37 2.82 0.32 -5.35
CA CYS A 37 3.33 0.55 -6.71
C CYS A 37 4.63 1.38 -6.69
N ALA A 38 4.59 2.43 -5.88
CA ALA A 38 5.34 2.53 -4.64
C ALA A 38 6.87 2.24 -4.73
N THR A 39 7.36 1.41 -3.80
CA THR A 39 8.76 0.99 -3.56
C THR A 39 9.53 0.48 -4.78
N ASN A 40 8.81 0.05 -5.80
CA ASN A 40 9.30 -0.84 -6.84
C ASN A 40 9.73 -0.11 -8.12
N ASN A 41 9.69 1.23 -8.15
CA ASN A 41 10.24 2.02 -9.25
C ASN A 41 11.78 2.15 -9.17
N PRO A 42 12.55 1.67 -10.18
CA PRO A 42 14.01 1.72 -10.20
C PRO A 42 14.63 3.10 -9.98
N MET A 43 14.00 4.18 -10.47
CA MET A 43 14.56 5.54 -10.40
C MET A 43 14.36 6.23 -9.05
N LEU A 44 13.47 5.71 -8.21
CA LEU A 44 13.05 6.37 -6.98
C LEU A 44 13.21 5.48 -5.74
N LYS A 45 13.50 4.18 -5.94
CA LYS A 45 13.93 3.22 -4.92
C LYS A 45 15.11 3.70 -4.06
N SER A 46 16.01 4.51 -4.61
CA SER A 46 17.16 5.11 -3.90
C SER A 46 16.86 6.46 -3.24
N GLU A 47 15.85 7.20 -3.69
CA GLU A 47 15.57 8.58 -3.30
C GLU A 47 14.44 8.71 -2.26
N ILE A 48 13.39 7.91 -2.41
CA ILE A 48 12.18 7.94 -1.57
C ILE A 48 11.75 6.56 -1.07
N GLY A 49 12.33 5.48 -1.59
CA GLY A 49 11.62 4.20 -1.64
C GLY A 49 10.32 4.41 -2.42
N GLU A 50 9.18 4.07 -1.81
CA GLU A 50 7.93 4.85 -1.76
C GLU A 50 7.39 5.62 -3.03
N CYS A 51 7.66 5.21 -4.28
CA CYS A 51 7.37 5.95 -5.54
C CYS A 51 6.03 5.67 -6.31
N THR A 52 5.11 6.62 -6.26
CA THR A 52 3.65 6.46 -6.38
C THR A 52 3.00 6.35 -7.78
N VAL A 53 3.69 5.87 -8.83
CA VAL A 53 3.25 6.10 -10.24
C VAL A 53 3.05 4.88 -11.17
N CYS A 54 3.56 3.68 -10.86
CA CYS A 54 3.58 2.56 -11.81
C CYS A 54 2.43 1.54 -11.62
N GLY A 55 1.45 1.51 -12.53
CA GLY A 55 0.37 0.50 -12.54
C GLY A 55 0.79 -0.85 -13.12
N ARG A 56 1.64 -1.60 -12.42
CA ARG A 56 2.19 -2.88 -12.89
C ARG A 56 1.71 -4.11 -12.12
N SER A 57 1.59 -5.24 -12.83
CA SER A 57 1.28 -6.54 -12.24
C SER A 57 2.39 -6.99 -11.28
N PRO A 58 2.07 -7.72 -10.20
CA PRO A 58 3.02 -8.00 -9.11
C PRO A 58 4.28 -8.81 -9.46
N ASP A 59 4.27 -9.51 -10.58
CA ASP A 59 5.25 -10.55 -10.95
C ASP A 59 6.19 -10.06 -12.07
N GLU A 60 6.35 -8.74 -12.18
CA GLU A 60 6.65 -8.08 -13.44
C GLU A 60 7.50 -6.79 -13.21
N GLU A 61 8.72 -6.70 -13.77
CA GLU A 61 9.71 -5.62 -13.54
C GLU A 61 9.36 -4.25 -14.17
N CYS A 62 9.10 -3.19 -13.39
CA CYS A 62 8.78 -1.82 -13.84
C CYS A 62 9.56 -1.35 -15.11
N LYS A 63 8.84 -1.13 -16.22
CA LYS A 63 9.39 -0.64 -17.50
C LYS A 63 9.19 0.86 -17.62
N MET A 64 10.25 1.59 -17.99
CA MET A 64 10.12 3.01 -18.40
C MET A 64 9.51 3.09 -19.81
N PRO A 65 8.63 4.07 -20.08
CA PRO A 65 8.15 4.33 -21.44
C PRO A 65 9.27 4.89 -22.32
N GLU A 66 9.26 4.54 -23.60
CA GLU A 66 10.20 5.09 -24.58
C GLU A 66 9.93 6.59 -24.81
N VAL A 67 10.85 7.43 -24.34
CA VAL A 67 10.78 8.89 -24.55
C VAL A 67 11.33 9.21 -25.93
N LYS A 68 10.46 9.62 -26.87
CA LYS A 68 10.89 10.21 -28.13
C LYS A 68 11.52 11.58 -27.83
N PRO A 69 12.75 11.87 -28.29
CA PRO A 69 13.31 13.21 -28.18
C PRO A 69 12.45 14.20 -28.98
N ALA A 70 12.30 15.40 -28.42
CA ALA A 70 11.60 16.53 -29.04
C ALA A 70 12.56 17.37 -29.91
#